data_AF-A0A2P4SBR4-F1
#
_entry.id   AF-A0A2P4SBR4-F1
#
_cell.length_a   1.000
_cell.length_b   1.000
_cell.length_c   1.000
_cell.angle_alpha   90.00
_cell.angle_beta   90.00
_cell.angle_gamma   90.00
#
_symmetry.space_group_name_H-M   'P 1'
#
loop_
_entity.id
_entity.type
_entity.pdbx_description
1 polymer ?
#
loop_
_entity_poly.entity_id
_entity_poly.type
_entity_poly.pdbx_seq_one_letter_code
_entity_poly.pdbx_strand_id
1 'polypeptide(L)'
;MATLYPSLEDMKGHQVLQAQAAAGISTPPTTVLTEKPKLPEKPKVTSSTVPSAPPALYPNLAELEDYMGLALSSEEIQKNLFPDSSTALTPVGSLPGQLVAPLSGNSAGLRRAEIKPGVREIHLCKDERGKTGLQLKNVDQGIFVQLVKANSPAALVGLRFGDQILQIDGKNCAGWSSDKAQRALKKASPEKIVMVVRDRPFQRTVTVHKDSTGHVGVVVKKGKIVSLAKDSSAARNGLLTHHYICEVNGQNVIGMKDKQLMEVLAGAGNVITLTIIPAVIYEHMVKRLSPGQMKSSMDHSIPDL
;
A
#
# COMPACT_ATOMS: atom_id res chain seq x y z
N MET A 1 -13.57 16.22 -8.17
CA MET A 1 -12.32 16.14 -7.38
C MET A 1 -11.96 14.67 -7.26
N ALA A 2 -10.92 14.20 -7.95
CA ALA A 2 -10.45 12.84 -7.78
C ALA A 2 -9.83 12.72 -6.38
N THR A 3 -10.50 11.99 -5.48
CA THR A 3 -9.96 11.73 -4.15
C THR A 3 -8.76 10.80 -4.29
N LEU A 4 -7.60 11.20 -3.75
CA LEU A 4 -6.33 10.47 -3.77
C LEU A 4 -6.40 9.07 -3.12
N TYR A 5 -7.53 8.73 -2.48
CA TYR A 5 -7.75 7.47 -1.78
C TYR A 5 -9.08 6.83 -2.20
N PRO A 6 -9.09 5.52 -2.50
CA PRO A 6 -10.33 4.77 -2.73
C PRO A 6 -11.30 4.88 -1.56
N SER A 7 -12.55 5.23 -1.87
CA SER A 7 -13.65 5.36 -0.93
C SER A 7 -14.46 4.06 -0.80
N LEU A 8 -15.38 4.01 0.16
CA LEU A 8 -16.37 2.93 0.25
C LEU A 8 -17.26 2.86 -0.99
N GLU A 9 -17.52 4.01 -1.61
CA GLU A 9 -18.36 4.12 -2.80
C GLU A 9 -17.64 3.54 -4.02
N ASP A 10 -16.33 3.76 -4.13
CA ASP A 10 -15.49 3.18 -5.19
C ASP A 10 -15.45 1.65 -5.10
N MET A 11 -15.35 1.09 -3.90
CA MET A 11 -15.36 -0.37 -3.71
C MET A 11 -16.72 -0.98 -4.09
N LYS A 12 -17.83 -0.35 -3.68
CA LYS A 12 -19.17 -0.77 -4.09
C LYS A 12 -19.39 -0.64 -5.60
N GLY A 13 -18.92 0.46 -6.20
CA GLY A 13 -18.97 0.65 -7.65
C GLY A 13 -18.19 -0.43 -8.39
N HIS A 14 -16.99 -0.76 -7.94
CA HIS A 14 -16.19 -1.85 -8.50
C HIS A 14 -16.87 -3.22 -8.36
N GLN A 15 -17.47 -3.50 -7.20
CA GLN A 15 -18.20 -4.74 -6.95
C GLN A 15 -19.44 -4.87 -7.86
N VAL A 16 -20.15 -3.77 -8.12
CA VAL A 16 -21.29 -3.73 -9.06
C VAL A 16 -20.83 -3.93 -10.51
N LEU A 17 -19.78 -3.24 -10.96
CA LEU A 17 -19.22 -3.44 -12.30
C LEU A 17 -18.73 -4.89 -12.49
N GLN A 18 -18.04 -5.44 -11.50
CA GLN A 18 -17.55 -6.81 -11.55
C GLN A 18 -18.69 -7.83 -11.53
N ALA A 19 -19.74 -7.60 -10.75
CA ALA A 19 -20.94 -8.43 -10.76
C ALA A 19 -21.70 -8.36 -12.10
N GLN A 20 -21.78 -7.18 -12.72
CA GLN A 20 -22.39 -7.01 -14.06
C GLN A 20 -21.57 -7.68 -15.16
N ALA A 21 -20.24 -7.56 -15.11
CA ALA A 21 -19.33 -8.25 -16.02
C ALA A 21 -19.38 -9.77 -15.86
N ALA A 22 -19.45 -10.26 -14.61
CA ALA A 22 -19.59 -11.69 -14.32
C ALA A 22 -20.98 -12.26 -14.66
N ALA A 23 -22.02 -11.44 -14.59
CA ALA A 23 -23.39 -11.81 -14.96
C ALA A 23 -23.67 -11.76 -16.47
N GLY A 24 -22.70 -11.35 -17.31
CA GLY A 24 -22.87 -11.28 -18.76
C GLY A 24 -23.94 -10.28 -19.22
N ILE A 25 -24.35 -9.34 -18.35
CA ILE A 25 -25.40 -8.37 -18.66
C ILE A 25 -24.77 -7.21 -19.44
N SER A 26 -24.71 -7.37 -20.76
CA SER A 26 -24.64 -6.21 -21.66
C SER A 26 -26.02 -5.56 -21.67
N THR A 27 -26.16 -4.41 -21.02
CA THR A 27 -27.35 -3.56 -21.24
C THR A 27 -27.10 -2.66 -22.45
N PRO A 28 -28.11 -2.46 -23.30
CA PRO A 28 -27.97 -1.67 -24.53
C PRO A 28 -27.83 -0.18 -24.18
N PRO A 29 -27.11 0.61 -25.00
CA PRO A 29 -27.11 2.05 -24.83
C PRO A 29 -28.49 2.59 -25.18
N THR A 30 -29.11 3.30 -24.24
CA THR A 30 -30.31 4.10 -24.48
C THR A 30 -30.00 5.15 -25.55
N THR A 31 -30.80 5.08 -26.61
CA THR A 31 -30.87 5.96 -27.77
C THR A 31 -31.09 7.43 -27.39
N VAL A 32 -30.20 8.30 -27.85
CA VAL A 32 -30.59 9.65 -28.30
C VAL A 32 -30.07 9.82 -29.72
N LEU A 33 -31.00 10.07 -30.63
CA LEU A 33 -30.82 10.17 -32.08
C LEU A 33 -30.02 11.42 -32.46
N THR A 34 -29.03 11.27 -33.34
CA THR A 34 -28.67 12.20 -34.44
C THR A 34 -27.60 11.55 -35.32
N GLU A 35 -27.49 12.02 -36.55
CA GLU A 35 -27.37 11.21 -37.76
C GLU A 35 -25.97 10.68 -38.14
N LYS A 36 -26.01 9.64 -38.97
CA LYS A 36 -24.91 8.91 -39.62
C LYS A 36 -24.43 9.67 -40.87
N PRO A 37 -23.14 9.64 -41.21
CA PRO A 37 -22.77 8.98 -42.48
C PRO A 37 -21.48 8.14 -42.33
N LYS A 38 -21.54 6.83 -42.56
CA LYS A 38 -21.18 6.11 -43.80
C LYS A 38 -19.67 5.81 -43.90
N LEU A 39 -19.36 4.56 -43.60
CA LEU A 39 -18.07 3.86 -43.72
C LEU A 39 -17.63 3.78 -45.21
N PRO A 40 -16.33 3.90 -45.53
CA PRO A 40 -15.77 3.24 -46.69
C PRO A 40 -14.96 1.99 -46.31
N GLU A 41 -14.98 1.06 -47.25
CA GLU A 41 -14.53 -0.32 -47.19
C GLU A 41 -13.04 -0.54 -46.88
N LYS A 42 -12.80 -1.76 -46.40
CA LYS A 42 -11.51 -2.42 -46.23
C LYS A 42 -10.89 -2.74 -47.61
N PRO A 43 -9.64 -2.34 -47.93
CA PRO A 43 -8.89 -2.97 -49.00
C PRO A 43 -7.95 -4.05 -48.46
N LYS A 44 -8.16 -5.22 -49.05
CA LYS A 44 -7.26 -6.33 -49.37
C LYS A 44 -5.75 -6.13 -49.16
N VAL A 45 -5.15 -7.19 -48.62
CA VAL A 45 -3.71 -7.49 -48.57
C VAL A 45 -3.09 -7.43 -49.97
N THR A 46 -2.05 -6.62 -50.16
CA THR A 46 -1.07 -6.82 -51.23
C THR A 46 0.29 -6.30 -50.77
N SER A 47 1.27 -7.21 -50.82
CA SER A 47 2.68 -7.03 -50.51
C SER A 47 3.37 -6.01 -51.41
N SER A 48 4.09 -5.04 -50.83
CA SER A 48 5.29 -4.48 -51.46
C SER A 48 6.17 -3.76 -50.42
N THR A 49 7.46 -3.76 -50.72
CA THR A 49 8.61 -3.73 -49.82
C THR A 49 9.32 -2.38 -49.89
N VAL A 50 9.51 -1.63 -48.79
CA VAL A 50 10.62 -0.64 -48.58
C VAL A 50 10.67 -0.10 -47.13
N PRO A 51 11.80 0.50 -46.65
CA PRO A 51 12.57 0.01 -45.51
C PRO A 51 12.23 0.62 -44.13
N SER A 52 12.64 -0.08 -43.08
CA SER A 52 12.38 0.20 -41.67
C SER A 52 13.03 1.50 -41.17
N ALA A 53 12.20 2.45 -40.76
CA ALA A 53 12.58 3.50 -39.80
C ALA A 53 12.65 2.89 -38.38
N PRO A 54 13.55 3.38 -37.49
CA PRO A 54 13.64 2.87 -36.12
C PRO A 54 12.32 3.09 -35.37
N PRO A 55 11.99 2.24 -34.37
CA PRO A 55 10.76 2.39 -33.62
C PRO A 55 10.77 3.74 -32.91
N ALA A 56 9.86 4.63 -33.31
CA ALA A 56 9.65 5.90 -32.62
C ALA A 56 9.31 5.59 -31.16
N LEU A 57 10.21 5.94 -30.25
CA LEU A 57 10.10 5.65 -28.82
C LEU A 57 8.94 6.41 -28.14
N TYR A 58 8.36 7.39 -28.84
CA TYR A 58 7.27 8.23 -28.37
C TYR A 58 6.14 8.30 -29.41
N PRO A 59 4.88 8.37 -28.96
CA PRO A 59 3.74 8.62 -29.84
C PRO A 59 3.89 9.93 -30.62
N ASN A 60 3.23 9.98 -31.78
CA ASN A 60 3.08 11.17 -32.61
C ASN A 60 2.69 12.41 -31.76
N LEU A 61 3.53 13.43 -31.76
CA LEU A 61 3.32 14.66 -30.98
C LEU A 61 2.06 15.44 -31.42
N ALA A 62 1.65 15.34 -32.68
CA ALA A 62 0.43 15.98 -33.19
C ALA A 62 -0.84 15.33 -32.61
N GLU A 63 -0.82 14.02 -32.34
CA GLU A 63 -1.93 13.34 -31.65
C GLU A 63 -2.02 13.72 -30.16
N LEU A 64 -0.92 14.17 -29.57
CA LEU A 64 -0.86 14.60 -28.18
C LEU A 64 -1.40 16.02 -27.97
N GLU A 65 -1.35 16.88 -29.00
CA GLU A 65 -1.90 18.24 -28.93
C GLU A 65 -3.42 18.22 -28.71
N ASP A 66 -4.15 17.44 -29.52
CA ASP A 66 -5.60 17.31 -29.42
C ASP A 66 -6.06 16.61 -28.13
N TYR A 67 -5.23 15.73 -27.57
CA TYR A 67 -5.57 14.96 -26.38
C TYR A 67 -5.25 15.70 -25.07
N MET A 68 -4.17 16.48 -25.01
CA MET A 68 -3.72 17.15 -23.78
C MET A 68 -3.83 18.67 -23.79
N GLY A 69 -4.22 19.29 -24.91
CA GLY A 69 -4.33 20.74 -25.02
C GLY A 69 -2.98 21.47 -24.87
N LEU A 70 -1.88 20.76 -25.10
CA LEU A 70 -0.52 21.28 -25.05
C LEU A 70 -0.10 21.63 -26.46
N ALA A 71 0.28 22.88 -26.73
CA ALA A 71 0.86 23.29 -28.00
C ALA A 71 2.31 22.78 -28.08
N LEU A 72 2.49 21.55 -28.55
CA LEU A 72 3.78 20.86 -28.66
C LEU A 72 4.34 20.84 -30.10
N SER A 73 3.62 21.44 -31.05
CA SER A 73 3.98 21.57 -32.47
C SER A 73 5.12 22.57 -32.76
N SER A 74 5.69 23.21 -31.74
CA SER A 74 6.81 24.13 -31.95
C SER A 74 8.08 23.40 -32.37
N GLU A 75 8.69 23.85 -33.46
CA GLU A 75 9.92 23.29 -34.06
C GLU A 75 11.09 23.19 -33.06
N GLU A 76 11.09 24.04 -32.04
CA GLU A 76 12.05 24.04 -30.93
C GLU A 76 11.96 22.79 -30.03
N ILE A 77 10.74 22.28 -29.81
CA ILE A 77 10.50 21.08 -29.00
C ILE A 77 10.95 19.84 -29.75
N GLN A 78 10.68 19.78 -31.06
CA GLN A 78 11.13 18.68 -31.91
C GLN A 78 12.65 18.64 -32.02
N LYS A 79 13.31 19.81 -32.11
CA LYS A 79 14.78 19.90 -32.15
C LYS A 79 15.44 19.41 -30.87
N ASN A 80 14.81 19.62 -29.71
CA ASN A 80 15.31 19.15 -28.41
C ASN A 80 15.01 17.67 -28.11
N LEU A 81 14.14 17.02 -28.89
CA LEU A 81 13.80 15.60 -28.73
C LEU A 81 14.81 14.67 -29.43
N PHE A 82 15.64 15.20 -30.32
CA PHE A 82 16.76 14.48 -30.92
C PHE A 82 18.06 14.97 -30.28
N PRO A 83 18.80 14.14 -29.53
CA PRO A 83 20.10 14.55 -29.04
C PRO A 83 21.05 14.74 -30.23
N ASP A 84 21.63 15.94 -30.36
CA ASP A 84 22.74 16.20 -31.26
C ASP A 84 23.83 15.14 -31.04
N SER A 85 24.13 14.39 -32.08
CA SER A 85 25.06 13.25 -32.11
C SER A 85 26.54 13.68 -32.06
N SER A 86 26.86 14.69 -31.27
CA SER A 86 28.22 15.20 -31.08
C SER A 86 28.49 15.72 -29.67
N THR A 87 28.00 15.04 -28.65
CA THR A 87 28.66 14.89 -27.33
C THR A 87 27.94 13.80 -26.54
N ALA A 88 28.06 12.55 -27.01
CA ALA A 88 27.75 11.41 -26.18
C ALA A 88 28.82 11.34 -25.07
N LEU A 89 28.58 12.02 -23.95
CA LEU A 89 29.07 11.55 -22.67
C LEU A 89 28.46 10.17 -22.50
N THR A 90 29.26 9.14 -22.78
CA THR A 90 29.01 7.81 -22.27
C THR A 90 28.66 7.97 -20.79
N PRO A 91 27.59 7.33 -20.28
CA PRO A 91 27.39 7.29 -18.85
C PRO A 91 28.66 6.69 -18.28
N VAL A 92 29.42 7.51 -17.53
CA VAL A 92 30.59 7.06 -16.80
C VAL A 92 30.12 5.84 -16.04
N GLY A 93 30.66 4.68 -16.42
CA GLY A 93 30.40 3.44 -15.75
C GLY A 93 30.56 3.70 -14.26
N SER A 94 29.50 3.42 -13.51
CA SER A 94 29.53 3.46 -12.06
C SER A 94 30.82 2.82 -11.60
N LEU A 95 31.57 3.55 -10.77
CA LEU A 95 32.68 2.97 -10.01
C LEU A 95 32.24 1.59 -9.46
N PRO A 96 33.08 0.55 -9.58
CA PRO A 96 32.75 -0.76 -9.02
C PRO A 96 32.67 -0.59 -7.50
N GLY A 97 31.46 -0.43 -6.98
CA GLY A 97 31.24 -0.15 -5.55
C GLY A 97 29.95 0.57 -5.19
N GLN A 98 29.24 1.18 -6.14
CA GLN A 98 28.00 1.90 -5.83
C GLN A 98 26.84 1.51 -6.76
N LEU A 99 26.45 0.23 -6.68
CA LEU A 99 25.15 -0.23 -7.13
C LEU A 99 24.09 0.36 -6.19
N VAL A 100 23.42 1.43 -6.59
CA VAL A 100 22.05 1.65 -6.13
C VAL A 100 21.23 0.57 -6.85
N ALA A 101 21.00 -0.54 -6.18
CA ALA A 101 20.19 -1.62 -6.72
C ALA A 101 18.84 -1.04 -7.17
N PRO A 102 18.28 -1.50 -8.30
CA PRO A 102 16.86 -1.32 -8.56
C PRO A 102 16.12 -1.76 -7.30
N LEU A 103 15.22 -0.93 -6.77
CA LEU A 103 14.40 -1.28 -5.60
C LEU A 103 13.87 -2.69 -5.82
N SER A 104 14.42 -3.68 -5.10
CA SER A 104 14.19 -5.08 -5.37
C SER A 104 12.71 -5.40 -5.16
N GLY A 105 11.90 -5.23 -6.21
CA GLY A 105 10.46 -5.49 -6.25
C GLY A 105 10.12 -6.97 -5.99
N ASN A 106 11.14 -7.82 -5.87
CA ASN A 106 11.02 -9.23 -5.54
C ASN A 106 11.45 -9.58 -4.10
N SER A 107 11.77 -8.60 -3.25
CA SER A 107 12.10 -8.88 -1.85
C SER A 107 10.86 -9.34 -1.09
N ALA A 108 10.97 -10.50 -0.41
CA ALA A 108 9.86 -11.09 0.35
C ALA A 108 9.34 -10.12 1.43
N GLY A 109 10.22 -9.33 2.04
CA GLY A 109 9.85 -8.32 3.03
C GLY A 109 8.98 -7.21 2.44
N LEU A 110 9.25 -6.77 1.21
CA LEU A 110 8.45 -5.73 0.54
C LEU A 110 7.05 -6.24 0.20
N ARG A 111 6.94 -7.49 -0.32
CA ARG A 111 5.64 -8.11 -0.60
C ARG A 111 4.79 -8.32 0.64
N ARG A 112 5.39 -8.74 1.76
CA ARG A 112 4.67 -8.92 3.04
C ARG A 112 4.26 -7.59 3.70
N ALA A 113 5.12 -6.57 3.58
CA ALA A 113 4.91 -5.26 4.18
C ALA A 113 4.09 -4.30 3.30
N GLU A 114 3.76 -4.67 2.06
CA GLU A 114 3.00 -3.84 1.13
C GLU A 114 1.66 -3.41 1.76
N ILE A 115 1.42 -2.10 1.75
CA ILE A 115 0.15 -1.50 2.17
C ILE A 115 -0.62 -1.21 0.89
N LYS A 116 -1.62 -2.02 0.59
CA LYS A 116 -2.51 -1.74 -0.53
C LYS A 116 -3.39 -0.55 -0.16
N PRO A 117 -3.43 0.53 -0.95
CA PRO A 117 -4.24 1.71 -0.63
C PRO A 117 -5.76 1.46 -0.74
N GLY A 118 -6.16 0.25 -1.16
CA GLY A 118 -7.55 -0.14 -1.37
C GLY A 118 -8.31 -0.45 -0.08
N VAL A 119 -9.63 -0.46 -0.22
CA VAL A 119 -10.56 -0.98 0.78
C VAL A 119 -10.83 -2.45 0.45
N ARG A 120 -10.79 -3.33 1.45
CA ARG A 120 -11.07 -4.76 1.29
C ARG A 120 -12.22 -5.20 2.19
N GLU A 121 -13.03 -6.14 1.69
CA GLU A 121 -14.03 -6.84 2.49
C GLU A 121 -13.39 -8.10 3.08
N ILE A 122 -13.63 -8.35 4.37
CA ILE A 122 -13.18 -9.55 5.08
C ILE A 122 -14.36 -10.22 5.76
N HIS A 123 -14.34 -11.55 5.79
CA HIS A 123 -15.33 -12.36 6.50
C HIS A 123 -14.65 -12.99 7.70
N LEU A 124 -15.21 -12.75 8.87
CA LEU A 124 -14.65 -13.15 10.15
C LEU A 124 -15.63 -14.03 10.91
N CYS A 125 -15.14 -15.12 11.48
CA CYS A 125 -15.91 -16.00 12.36
C CYS A 125 -15.45 -15.82 13.81
N LYS A 126 -16.31 -16.11 14.78
CA LYS A 126 -15.90 -16.13 16.20
C LYS A 126 -15.23 -17.45 16.55
N ASP A 127 -14.35 -17.42 17.55
CA ASP A 127 -13.80 -18.63 18.16
C ASP A 127 -14.87 -19.39 18.97
N GLU A 128 -14.52 -20.56 19.48
CA GLU A 128 -15.37 -21.38 20.37
C GLU A 128 -15.85 -20.63 21.63
N ARG A 129 -15.15 -19.55 22.01
CA ARG A 129 -15.46 -18.70 23.16
C ARG A 129 -16.31 -17.49 22.77
N GLY A 130 -16.78 -17.41 21.52
CA GLY A 130 -17.56 -16.29 21.00
C GLY A 130 -16.76 -14.99 20.88
N LYS A 131 -15.45 -15.05 20.67
CA LYS A 131 -14.55 -13.90 20.56
C LYS A 131 -13.83 -13.91 19.21
N THR A 132 -13.57 -12.71 18.70
CA THR A 132 -12.81 -12.52 17.45
C THR A 132 -11.32 -12.33 17.68
N GLY A 133 -10.91 -11.97 18.90
CA GLY A 133 -9.53 -11.60 19.23
C GLY A 133 -9.15 -10.16 18.90
N LEU A 134 -10.12 -9.28 18.55
CA LEU A 134 -9.89 -7.88 18.23
C LEU A 134 -10.15 -6.94 19.40
N GLN A 135 -9.26 -5.98 19.59
CA GLN A 135 -9.55 -4.75 20.33
C GLN A 135 -9.58 -3.56 19.37
N LEU A 136 -10.59 -2.72 19.54
CA LEU A 136 -10.88 -1.60 18.65
C LEU A 136 -10.81 -0.29 19.44
N LYS A 137 -10.30 0.75 18.78
CA LYS A 137 -10.11 2.07 19.36
C LYS A 137 -10.68 3.13 18.43
N ASN A 138 -11.45 4.05 18.99
CA ASN A 138 -11.83 5.27 18.30
C ASN A 138 -10.63 6.24 18.22
N VAL A 139 -10.33 6.71 17.02
CA VAL A 139 -9.37 7.78 16.73
C VAL A 139 -10.04 8.72 15.72
N ASP A 140 -10.23 9.97 16.10
CA ASP A 140 -10.79 11.02 15.23
C ASP A 140 -12.05 10.59 14.44
N GLN A 141 -13.09 10.14 15.17
CA GLN A 141 -14.35 9.63 14.59
C GLN A 141 -14.23 8.33 13.75
N GLY A 142 -13.03 7.78 13.54
CA GLY A 142 -12.80 6.48 12.92
C GLY A 142 -12.60 5.36 13.94
N ILE A 143 -12.87 4.12 13.54
CA ILE A 143 -12.57 2.93 14.34
C ILE A 143 -11.32 2.24 13.77
N PHE A 144 -10.34 2.00 14.64
CA PHE A 144 -9.08 1.38 14.27
C PHE A 144 -8.79 0.15 15.11
N VAL A 145 -8.03 -0.78 14.55
CA VAL A 145 -7.54 -1.98 15.23
C VAL A 145 -6.40 -1.60 16.16
N GLN A 146 -6.61 -1.82 17.46
CA GLN A 146 -5.67 -1.50 18.53
C GLN A 146 -4.83 -2.71 18.96
N LEU A 147 -5.43 -3.91 18.96
CA LEU A 147 -4.75 -5.15 19.31
C LEU A 147 -5.38 -6.29 18.51
N VAL A 148 -4.54 -7.14 17.96
CA VAL A 148 -4.93 -8.41 17.35
C VAL A 148 -4.28 -9.51 18.16
N LYS A 149 -5.08 -10.45 18.65
CA LYS A 149 -4.56 -11.59 19.39
C LYS A 149 -3.90 -12.60 18.46
N ALA A 150 -2.73 -13.10 18.86
CA ALA A 150 -2.10 -14.25 18.20
C ALA A 150 -3.06 -15.45 18.12
N ASN A 151 -3.04 -16.18 17.01
CA ASN A 151 -3.88 -17.36 16.77
C ASN A 151 -5.40 -17.10 16.93
N SER A 152 -5.85 -15.87 16.71
CA SER A 152 -7.27 -15.52 16.72
C SER A 152 -7.85 -15.49 15.31
N PRO A 153 -9.18 -15.62 15.15
CA PRO A 153 -9.82 -15.47 13.85
C PRO A 153 -9.43 -14.17 13.13
N ALA A 154 -9.21 -13.09 13.89
CA ALA A 154 -8.76 -11.81 13.34
C ALA A 154 -7.35 -11.84 12.75
N ALA A 155 -6.42 -12.58 13.37
CA ALA A 155 -5.08 -12.78 12.83
C ALA A 155 -5.15 -13.59 11.52
N LEU A 156 -6.00 -14.62 11.48
CA LEU A 156 -6.18 -15.48 10.30
C LEU A 156 -6.71 -14.74 9.07
N VAL A 157 -7.60 -13.75 9.26
CA VAL A 157 -8.09 -12.89 8.16
C VAL A 157 -7.13 -11.75 7.80
N GLY A 158 -5.94 -11.73 8.40
CA GLY A 158 -4.88 -10.76 8.11
C GLY A 158 -5.14 -9.34 8.64
N LEU A 159 -5.95 -9.18 9.68
CA LEU A 159 -6.09 -7.90 10.37
C LEU A 159 -4.82 -7.59 11.15
N ARG A 160 -4.40 -6.32 11.11
CA ARG A 160 -3.20 -5.84 11.78
C ARG A 160 -3.46 -4.56 12.56
N PHE A 161 -2.53 -4.23 13.45
CA PHE A 161 -2.55 -2.95 14.15
C PHE A 161 -2.58 -1.79 13.14
N GLY A 162 -3.46 -0.82 13.39
CA GLY A 162 -3.59 0.36 12.52
C GLY A 162 -4.57 0.22 11.38
N ASP A 163 -5.13 -0.96 11.14
CA ASP A 163 -6.22 -1.13 10.17
C ASP A 163 -7.45 -0.33 10.59
N GLN A 164 -8.10 0.31 9.62
CA GLN A 164 -9.30 1.10 9.85
C GLN A 164 -10.54 0.31 9.44
N ILE A 165 -11.49 0.18 10.37
CA ILE A 165 -12.77 -0.48 10.09
C ILE A 165 -13.78 0.57 9.66
N LEU A 166 -14.26 0.43 8.44
CA LEU A 166 -15.23 1.32 7.83
C LEU A 166 -16.66 0.83 8.04
N GLN A 167 -16.88 -0.49 7.94
CA GLN A 167 -18.19 -1.12 8.17
C GLN A 167 -18.08 -2.43 8.95
N ILE A 168 -19.12 -2.74 9.74
CA ILE A 168 -19.33 -4.03 10.40
C ILE A 168 -20.79 -4.45 10.14
N ASP A 169 -20.99 -5.61 9.52
CA ASP A 169 -22.28 -6.18 9.11
C ASP A 169 -23.15 -5.15 8.36
N GLY A 170 -22.54 -4.47 7.39
CA GLY A 170 -23.19 -3.44 6.55
C GLY A 170 -23.43 -2.09 7.25
N LYS A 171 -23.05 -1.92 8.52
CA LYS A 171 -23.23 -0.67 9.26
C LYS A 171 -21.96 0.16 9.27
N ASN A 172 -22.07 1.43 8.87
CA ASN A 172 -20.96 2.39 8.91
C ASN A 172 -20.49 2.63 10.35
N CYS A 173 -19.18 2.51 10.56
CA CYS A 173 -18.52 2.70 11.85
C CYS A 173 -18.08 4.16 12.11
N ALA A 174 -18.30 5.06 11.15
CA ALA A 174 -18.02 6.48 11.33
C ALA A 174 -18.77 7.04 12.55
N GLY A 175 -18.05 7.76 13.41
CA GLY A 175 -18.56 8.36 14.65
C GLY A 175 -18.86 7.37 15.77
N TRP A 176 -18.51 6.08 15.65
CA TRP A 176 -18.72 5.12 16.73
C TRP A 176 -17.71 5.30 17.84
N SER A 177 -18.15 5.15 19.10
CA SER A 177 -17.24 4.98 20.22
C SER A 177 -16.60 3.59 20.22
N SER A 178 -15.44 3.45 20.87
CA SER A 178 -14.76 2.15 21.04
C SER A 178 -15.71 1.10 21.65
N ASP A 179 -16.53 1.51 22.64
CA ASP A 179 -17.48 0.62 23.30
C ASP A 179 -18.62 0.19 22.39
N LYS A 180 -19.12 1.10 21.54
CA LYS A 180 -20.15 0.79 20.55
C LYS A 180 -19.63 -0.22 19.52
N ALA A 181 -18.42 -0.03 19.03
CA ALA A 181 -17.79 -0.96 18.09
C ALA A 181 -17.57 -2.35 18.72
N GLN A 182 -17.09 -2.40 19.96
CA GLN A 182 -16.91 -3.66 20.70
C GLN A 182 -18.25 -4.36 20.99
N ARG A 183 -19.30 -3.61 21.33
CA ARG A 183 -20.66 -4.16 21.51
C ARG A 183 -21.25 -4.70 20.20
N ALA A 184 -21.03 -4.01 19.09
CA ALA A 184 -21.46 -4.48 17.77
C ALA A 184 -20.80 -5.83 17.44
N LEU A 185 -19.49 -5.97 17.66
CA LEU A 185 -18.77 -7.21 17.42
C LEU A 185 -19.23 -8.36 18.34
N LYS A 186 -19.55 -8.05 19.60
CA LYS A 186 -20.13 -9.03 20.54
C LYS A 186 -21.54 -9.48 20.11
N LYS A 187 -22.38 -8.57 19.61
CA LYS A 187 -23.75 -8.86 19.16
C LYS A 187 -23.82 -9.53 17.78
N ALA A 188 -22.81 -9.34 16.94
CA ALA A 188 -22.73 -9.94 15.61
C ALA A 188 -22.86 -11.47 15.65
N SER A 189 -23.24 -12.07 14.53
CA SER A 189 -23.40 -13.53 14.46
C SER A 189 -22.05 -14.22 14.72
N PRO A 190 -22.04 -15.41 15.36
CA PRO A 190 -20.80 -16.14 15.58
C PRO A 190 -20.24 -16.77 14.30
N GLU A 191 -21.11 -17.11 13.35
CA GLU A 191 -20.75 -17.82 12.12
C GLU A 191 -20.16 -16.89 11.05
N LYS A 192 -20.67 -15.65 10.93
CA LYS A 192 -20.20 -14.72 9.91
C LYS A 192 -20.37 -13.27 10.33
N ILE A 193 -19.25 -12.55 10.35
CA ILE A 193 -19.17 -11.11 10.55
C ILE A 193 -18.51 -10.54 9.30
N VAL A 194 -19.22 -9.67 8.58
CA VAL A 194 -18.67 -9.03 7.37
C VAL A 194 -18.11 -7.68 7.77
N MET A 195 -16.83 -7.44 7.52
CA MET A 195 -16.19 -6.17 7.83
C MET A 195 -15.56 -5.58 6.59
N VAL A 196 -15.66 -4.26 6.44
CA VAL A 196 -14.99 -3.52 5.38
C VAL A 196 -13.85 -2.73 6.01
N VAL A 197 -12.64 -2.94 5.51
CA VAL A 197 -11.40 -2.50 6.15
C VAL A 197 -10.54 -1.73 5.16
N ARG A 198 -9.90 -0.66 5.63
CA ARG A 198 -8.83 0.04 4.92
C ARG A 198 -7.51 -0.27 5.62
N ASP A 199 -6.54 -0.71 4.82
CA ASP A 199 -5.26 -1.20 5.33
C ASP A 199 -4.40 -0.05 5.83
N ARG A 200 -4.09 -0.07 7.13
CA ARG A 200 -3.06 0.75 7.80
C ARG A 200 -2.88 2.19 7.24
N PRO A 201 -3.93 3.04 7.21
CA PRO A 201 -3.88 4.35 6.53
C PRO A 201 -2.85 5.35 7.09
N PHE A 202 -2.38 5.14 8.32
CA PHE A 202 -1.38 6.01 8.96
C PHE A 202 0.03 5.42 8.97
N GLN A 203 0.23 4.28 8.31
CA GLN A 203 1.52 3.63 8.23
C GLN A 203 2.18 3.90 6.89
N ARG A 204 3.51 3.96 6.90
CA ARG A 204 4.34 4.12 5.72
C ARG A 204 5.40 3.02 5.71
N THR A 205 5.65 2.48 4.53
CA THR A 205 6.73 1.52 4.31
C THR A 205 7.98 2.22 3.80
N VAL A 206 9.15 1.89 4.36
CA VAL A 206 10.46 2.40 3.94
C VAL A 206 11.42 1.22 3.85
N THR A 207 12.00 1.01 2.68
CA THR A 207 13.05 0.00 2.48
C THR A 207 14.41 0.63 2.70
N VAL A 208 15.24 -0.06 3.46
CA VAL A 208 16.57 0.36 3.91
C VAL A 208 17.53 -0.81 3.79
N HIS A 209 18.81 -0.51 3.62
CA HIS A 209 19.86 -1.50 3.45
C HIS A 209 20.83 -1.45 4.63
N LYS A 210 21.32 -2.61 5.04
CA LYS A 210 22.43 -2.67 6.00
C LYS A 210 23.73 -2.20 5.34
N ASP A 211 24.59 -1.59 6.13
CA ASP A 211 25.96 -1.29 5.74
C ASP A 211 26.86 -2.54 5.89
N SER A 212 28.15 -2.39 5.58
CA SER A 212 29.15 -3.45 5.75
C SER A 212 29.33 -3.92 7.20
N THR A 213 28.91 -3.10 8.18
CA THR A 213 28.93 -3.43 9.60
C THR A 213 27.64 -4.09 10.09
N GLY A 214 26.66 -4.30 9.20
CA GLY A 214 25.38 -4.92 9.51
C GLY A 214 24.36 -3.96 10.12
N HIS A 215 24.62 -2.66 10.13
CA HIS A 215 23.75 -1.64 10.71
C HIS A 215 22.96 -0.89 9.65
N VAL A 216 21.74 -0.50 10.00
CA VAL A 216 20.87 0.33 9.15
C VAL A 216 21.04 1.83 9.46
N GLY A 217 21.66 2.15 10.61
CA GLY A 217 21.87 3.51 11.10
C GLY A 217 20.65 4.13 11.78
N VAL A 218 19.89 3.34 12.54
CA VAL A 218 18.70 3.80 13.28
C VAL A 218 18.91 3.58 14.77
N VAL A 219 18.64 4.60 15.59
CA VAL A 219 18.62 4.47 17.05
C VAL A 219 17.17 4.37 17.50
N VAL A 220 16.82 3.23 18.09
CA VAL A 220 15.46 2.93 18.55
C VAL A 220 15.43 2.86 20.08
N LYS A 221 14.41 3.47 20.70
CA LYS A 221 14.13 3.34 22.13
C LYS A 221 12.64 3.04 22.33
N LYS A 222 12.32 1.96 23.04
CA LYS A 222 10.96 1.47 23.26
C LYS A 222 10.16 1.35 21.95
N GLY A 223 10.80 0.86 20.89
CA GLY A 223 10.23 0.78 19.54
C GLY A 223 10.08 2.10 18.77
N LYS A 224 10.45 3.26 19.35
CA LYS A 224 10.44 4.58 18.71
C LYS A 224 11.78 4.94 18.12
N ILE A 225 11.80 5.43 16.89
CA ILE A 225 12.98 5.97 16.22
C ILE A 225 13.30 7.34 16.84
N VAL A 226 14.46 7.44 17.49
CA VAL A 226 14.89 8.65 18.19
C VAL A 226 15.86 9.46 17.33
N SER A 227 16.81 8.80 16.68
CA SER A 227 17.79 9.45 15.81
C SER A 227 18.23 8.53 14.68
N LEU A 228 18.80 9.15 13.66
CA LEU A 228 19.34 8.49 12.47
C LEU A 228 20.82 8.85 12.37
N ALA A 229 21.65 7.86 12.02
CA ALA A 229 23.05 8.11 11.73
C ALA A 229 23.19 8.86 10.40
N LYS A 230 24.10 9.83 10.36
CA LYS A 230 24.48 10.54 9.13
C LYS A 230 25.03 9.53 8.12
N ASP A 231 24.70 9.72 6.85
CA ASP A 231 25.09 8.87 5.71
C ASP A 231 24.56 7.41 5.73
N SER A 232 23.72 7.08 6.71
CA SER A 232 23.07 5.77 6.77
C SER A 232 22.06 5.55 5.65
N SER A 233 21.74 4.27 5.37
CA SER A 233 20.66 3.95 4.45
C SER A 233 19.31 4.49 4.94
N ALA A 234 19.06 4.50 6.25
CA ALA A 234 17.85 5.07 6.83
C ALA A 234 17.70 6.57 6.55
N ALA A 235 18.78 7.35 6.70
CA ALA A 235 18.76 8.78 6.38
C ALA A 235 18.53 9.02 4.88
N ARG A 236 19.22 8.26 4.02
CA ARG A 236 19.09 8.37 2.55
C ARG A 236 17.71 8.02 2.02
N ASN A 237 17.02 7.05 2.63
CA ASN A 237 15.67 6.64 2.24
C ASN A 237 14.56 7.44 2.94
N GLY A 238 14.92 8.51 3.67
CA GLY A 238 13.95 9.40 4.30
C GLY A 238 13.13 8.74 5.40
N LEU A 239 13.75 7.85 6.19
CA LEU A 239 13.16 7.40 7.44
C LEU A 239 13.00 8.61 8.37
N LEU A 240 11.91 8.67 9.13
CA LEU A 240 11.60 9.81 9.99
C LEU A 240 11.84 9.48 11.46
N THR A 241 12.41 10.43 12.20
CA THR A 241 12.46 10.37 13.67
C THR A 241 11.08 10.62 14.26
N HIS A 242 10.88 10.32 15.55
CA HIS A 242 9.58 10.42 16.22
C HIS A 242 8.48 9.54 15.60
N HIS A 243 8.88 8.39 15.02
CA HIS A 243 7.98 7.37 14.51
C HIS A 243 8.21 6.05 15.23
N TYR A 244 7.18 5.22 15.37
CA TYR A 244 7.30 3.86 15.89
C TYR A 244 7.47 2.87 14.74
N ILE A 245 8.29 1.85 14.96
CA ILE A 245 8.40 0.72 14.03
C ILE A 245 7.26 -0.24 14.34
N CYS A 246 6.37 -0.44 13.36
CA CYS A 246 5.27 -1.38 13.43
C CYS A 246 5.69 -2.77 12.96
N GLU A 247 6.38 -2.84 11.81
CA GLU A 247 6.79 -4.11 11.22
C GLU A 247 8.20 -4.05 10.68
N VAL A 248 8.86 -5.21 10.68
CA VAL A 248 10.17 -5.46 10.06
C VAL A 248 10.02 -6.63 9.10
N ASN A 249 10.20 -6.40 7.79
CA ASN A 249 10.02 -7.39 6.72
C ASN A 249 8.66 -8.11 6.76
N GLY A 250 7.61 -7.39 7.19
CA GLY A 250 6.24 -7.90 7.35
C GLY A 250 5.97 -8.59 8.69
N GLN A 251 6.99 -8.79 9.54
CA GLN A 251 6.79 -9.28 10.91
C GLN A 251 6.36 -8.12 11.81
N ASN A 252 5.25 -8.28 12.53
CA ASN A 252 4.83 -7.30 13.53
C ASN A 252 5.77 -7.29 14.74
N VAL A 253 6.29 -6.11 15.11
CA VAL A 253 7.21 -5.92 16.25
C VAL A 253 6.60 -5.07 17.38
N ILE A 254 5.34 -4.69 17.24
CA ILE A 254 4.63 -3.84 18.20
C ILE A 254 4.47 -4.56 19.55
N GLY A 255 5.05 -3.98 20.61
CA GLY A 255 5.01 -4.56 21.96
C GLY A 255 6.21 -5.45 22.32
N MET A 256 7.11 -5.71 21.37
CA MET A 256 8.38 -6.37 21.64
C MET A 256 9.31 -5.49 22.49
N LYS A 257 10.23 -6.11 23.23
CA LYS A 257 11.33 -5.38 23.89
C LYS A 257 12.34 -4.91 22.85
N ASP A 258 13.05 -3.82 23.13
CA ASP A 258 14.11 -3.31 22.24
C ASP A 258 15.15 -4.39 21.92
N LYS A 259 15.52 -5.24 22.89
CA LYS A 259 16.44 -6.36 22.64
C LYS A 259 15.92 -7.30 21.54
N GLN A 260 14.65 -7.69 21.60
CA GLN A 260 14.02 -8.58 20.62
C GLN A 260 13.88 -7.89 19.25
N LEU A 261 13.53 -6.61 19.23
CA LEU A 261 13.48 -5.82 18.00
C LEU A 261 14.85 -5.75 17.32
N MET A 262 15.91 -5.50 18.10
CA MET A 262 17.28 -5.47 17.58
C MET A 262 17.72 -6.84 17.07
N GLU A 263 17.33 -7.94 17.73
CA GLU A 263 17.56 -9.31 17.25
C GLU A 263 16.84 -9.57 15.91
N VAL A 264 15.58 -9.14 15.77
CA VAL A 264 14.84 -9.24 14.49
C VAL A 264 15.51 -8.41 13.39
N LEU A 265 15.97 -7.20 13.70
CA LEU A 265 16.72 -6.37 12.75
C LEU A 265 18.07 -6.99 12.39
N ALA A 266 18.78 -7.59 13.35
CA ALA A 266 20.06 -8.25 13.12
C ALA A 266 19.90 -9.52 12.27
N GLY A 267 18.87 -10.32 12.54
CA GLY A 267 18.54 -11.53 11.79
C GLY A 267 17.89 -11.26 10.43
N ALA A 268 17.37 -10.06 10.20
CA ALA A 268 16.88 -9.66 8.89
C ALA A 268 18.03 -9.63 7.86
N GLY A 269 17.75 -9.93 6.60
CA GLY A 269 18.75 -9.89 5.53
C GLY A 269 19.33 -8.48 5.27
N ASN A 270 20.14 -8.35 4.22
CA ASN A 270 20.76 -7.06 3.87
C ASN A 270 19.71 -5.98 3.51
N VAL A 271 18.59 -6.40 2.93
CA VAL A 271 17.45 -5.53 2.63
C VAL A 271 16.41 -5.66 3.72
N ILE A 272 16.08 -4.55 4.36
CA ILE A 272 15.07 -4.47 5.42
C ILE A 272 13.98 -3.52 4.98
N THR A 273 12.74 -3.96 5.07
CA THR A 273 11.56 -3.12 4.87
C THR A 273 10.91 -2.84 6.21
N LEU A 274 10.88 -1.57 6.59
CA LEU A 274 10.28 -1.12 7.84
C LEU A 274 8.92 -0.48 7.56
N THR A 275 7.93 -0.87 8.35
CA THR A 275 6.64 -0.17 8.37
C THR A 275 6.62 0.73 9.61
N ILE A 276 6.42 2.03 9.42
CA ILE A 276 6.47 3.04 10.49
C ILE A 276 5.16 3.80 10.64
N ILE A 277 4.88 4.28 11.86
CA ILE A 277 3.72 5.11 12.20
C ILE A 277 4.15 6.36 12.98
N PRO A 278 3.54 7.53 12.78
CA PRO A 278 3.82 8.72 13.59
C PRO A 278 3.54 8.50 15.07
N ALA A 279 4.42 9.01 15.95
CA ALA A 279 4.29 8.80 17.39
C ALA A 279 2.97 9.32 17.99
N VAL A 280 2.48 10.47 17.53
CA VAL A 280 1.22 11.06 18.01
C VAL A 280 0.04 10.11 17.81
N ILE A 281 -0.02 9.47 16.64
CA ILE A 281 -1.10 8.53 16.28
C ILE A 281 -0.94 7.24 17.09
N TYR A 282 0.26 6.68 17.13
CA TYR A 282 0.54 5.46 17.88
C TYR A 282 0.22 5.60 19.36
N GLU A 283 0.72 6.66 20.01
CA GLU A 283 0.51 6.95 21.43
C GLU A 283 -0.98 7.12 21.75
N HIS A 284 -1.75 7.75 20.84
CA HIS A 284 -3.21 7.85 20.97
C HIS A 284 -3.92 6.49 20.82
N MET A 285 -3.47 5.66 19.87
CA MET A 285 -4.01 4.32 19.65
C MET A 285 -3.78 3.40 20.85
N VAL A 286 -2.57 3.38 21.42
CA VAL A 286 -2.24 2.49 22.56
C VAL A 286 -2.70 3.06 23.90
N LYS A 287 -3.28 4.27 23.92
CA LYS A 287 -3.78 4.91 25.14
C LYS A 287 -4.82 4.03 25.83
N ARG A 288 -4.58 3.74 27.11
CA ARG A 288 -5.36 2.82 27.98
C ARG A 288 -5.21 1.32 27.68
N LEU A 289 -4.28 0.93 26.81
CA LEU A 289 -3.87 -0.46 26.68
C LEU A 289 -2.78 -0.76 27.71
N SER A 290 -2.88 -1.89 28.43
CA SER A 290 -1.83 -2.26 29.36
C SER A 290 -0.58 -2.73 28.59
N PRO A 291 0.64 -2.26 28.93
CA PRO A 291 1.87 -2.70 28.26
C PRO A 291 2.08 -4.22 28.35
N GLY A 292 1.62 -4.84 29.43
CA GLY A 292 1.67 -6.28 29.63
C GLY A 292 0.80 -7.06 28.65
N GLN A 293 -0.45 -6.63 28.41
CA GLN A 293 -1.33 -7.27 27.43
C GLN A 293 -0.81 -7.11 26.01
N MET A 294 -0.29 -5.93 25.68
CA MET A 294 0.29 -5.68 24.37
C MET A 294 1.47 -6.61 24.10
N LYS A 295 2.34 -6.82 25.09
CA LYS A 295 3.50 -7.69 24.96
C LYS A 295 3.17 -9.18 24.92
N SER A 296 2.12 -9.61 25.60
CA SER A 296 1.79 -11.04 25.71
C SER A 296 0.81 -11.54 24.67
N SER A 297 -0.06 -10.66 24.18
CA SER A 297 -1.22 -11.06 23.38
C SER A 297 -1.09 -10.66 21.91
N MET A 298 -0.23 -9.70 21.57
CA MET A 298 -0.12 -9.22 20.19
C MET A 298 0.40 -10.32 19.26
N ASP A 299 -0.18 -10.40 18.08
CA ASP A 299 0.29 -11.32 17.06
C ASP A 299 1.62 -10.86 16.45
N HIS A 300 2.62 -11.73 16.46
CA HIS A 300 3.96 -11.48 15.92
C HIS A 300 4.29 -12.44 14.77
N SER A 301 3.27 -13.11 14.22
CA SER A 301 3.41 -14.01 13.09
C SER A 301 3.93 -13.27 11.85
N ILE A 302 4.65 -14.01 11.00
CA ILE A 302 5.10 -13.52 9.71
C ILE A 302 4.06 -13.97 8.70
N PRO A 303 3.46 -13.06 7.91
CA PRO A 303 2.52 -13.45 6.87
C PRO A 303 3.17 -14.40 5.85
N ASP A 304 2.48 -15.49 5.55
CA ASP A 304 2.81 -16.37 4.43
C ASP A 304 2.55 -15.62 3.10
N LEU A 305 3.39 -15.90 2.09
CA LEU A 305 3.33 -15.28 0.76
C LEU A 305 2.57 -16.16 -0.23
#